data_AF-A0A2X1PRF4-F1
#
_entry.id   AF-A0A2X1PRF4-F1
#
_cell.length_a   1.000
_cell.length_b   1.000
_cell.length_c   1.000
_cell.angle_alpha   90.00
_cell.angle_beta   90.00
_cell.angle_gamma   90.00
#
_symmetry.space_group_name_H-M   'P 1'
#
loop_
_entity.id
_entity.type
_entity.pdbx_description
1 polymer ?
#
loop_
_entity_poly.entity_id
_entity_poly.type
_entity_poly.pdbx_seq_one_letter_code
_entity_poly.pdbx_strand_id
1 'polypeptide(L)'
;MKIGILALQGAFAEHAQMLEKLGIESVELRNLKNFQQHYSDLSGLILPGGESTAIGKLLRELYMLEPIKQAISSGFPVFELVLV
;
A
#
# COMPACT_ATOMS: atom_id res chain seq x y z
N MET A 1 -0.44 2.75 -15.93
CA MET A 1 -1.07 2.99 -14.61
C MET A 1 -0.54 1.91 -13.69
N LYS A 2 0.10 2.30 -12.59
CA LYS A 2 0.77 1.37 -11.68
C LYS A 2 0.24 1.55 -10.28
N ILE A 3 -0.10 0.46 -9.60
CA ILE A 3 -0.71 0.50 -8.27
C ILE A 3 0.23 -0.12 -7.24
N GLY A 4 0.44 0.59 -6.14
CA GLY A 4 1.18 0.06 -5.00
C GLY A 4 0.27 -0.82 -4.16
N ILE A 5 0.75 -1.94 -3.64
CA ILE A 5 0.02 -2.78 -2.69
C ILE A 5 0.86 -2.88 -1.42
N LEU A 6 0.32 -2.48 -0.27
CA LEU A 6 1.03 -2.60 1.00
C LEU A 6 1.13 -4.08 1.41
N ALA A 7 2.28 -4.70 1.18
CA ALA A 7 2.49 -6.14 1.39
C ALA A 7 3.18 -6.43 2.74
N LEU A 8 2.58 -5.93 3.84
CA LEU A 8 3.09 -6.12 5.21
C LEU A 8 2.36 -7.25 5.95
N GLN A 9 1.03 -7.27 5.81
CA GLN A 9 0.12 -8.27 6.38
C GLN A 9 -1.19 -8.19 5.59
N GLY A 10 -1.95 -9.28 5.53
CA GLY A 10 -3.27 -9.31 4.89
C GLY A 10 -3.26 -9.93 3.50
N ALA A 11 -4.39 -9.79 2.80
CA ALA A 11 -4.70 -10.45 1.52
C ALA A 11 -4.09 -9.74 0.29
N PHE A 12 -2.81 -9.34 0.34
CA PHE A 12 -2.16 -8.58 -0.74
C PHE A 12 -2.03 -9.38 -2.04
N ALA A 13 -1.92 -10.72 -1.96
CA ALA A 13 -1.75 -11.59 -3.12
C ALA A 13 -3.01 -11.61 -3.99
N GLU A 14 -4.19 -11.62 -3.37
CA GLU A 14 -5.48 -11.58 -4.03
C GLU A 14 -5.67 -10.26 -4.80
N HIS A 15 -5.23 -9.13 -4.22
CA HIS A 15 -5.22 -7.84 -4.92
C HIS A 15 -4.27 -7.84 -6.12
N ALA A 16 -3.05 -8.39 -5.97
CA ALA A 16 -2.10 -8.48 -7.07
C ALA A 16 -2.67 -9.31 -8.23
N GLN A 17 -3.26 -10.48 -7.93
CA GLN A 17 -3.92 -11.31 -8.93
C GLN A 17 -5.11 -10.62 -9.60
N MET A 18 -5.89 -9.84 -8.86
CA MET A 18 -7.01 -9.08 -9.43
C MET A 18 -6.51 -7.99 -10.40
N LEU A 19 -5.48 -7.24 -10.01
CA LEU A 19 -4.89 -6.21 -10.86
C LEU A 19 -4.26 -6.81 -12.12
N GLU A 20 -3.58 -7.95 -11.99
CA GLU A 20 -3.02 -8.70 -13.12
C GLU A 20 -4.11 -9.12 -14.12
N LYS A 21 -5.25 -9.66 -13.63
CA LYS A 21 -6.40 -10.02 -14.48
C LYS A 21 -7.01 -8.82 -15.21
N LEU A 22 -6.87 -7.62 -14.65
CA LEU A 22 -7.30 -6.36 -15.25
C LEU A 22 -6.22 -5.74 -16.17
N GLY A 23 -5.05 -6.37 -16.30
CA GLY A 23 -3.92 -5.84 -17.07
C GLY A 23 -3.25 -4.62 -16.44
N ILE A 24 -3.42 -4.42 -15.12
CA ILE A 24 -2.85 -3.31 -14.37
C ILE A 24 -1.55 -3.76 -13.71
N GLU A 25 -0.47 -3.00 -13.92
CA GLU A 25 0.79 -3.25 -13.24
C GLU A 25 0.67 -2.93 -11.75
N SER A 26 1.17 -3.83 -10.90
CA SER A 26 1.22 -3.62 -9.45
C SER A 26 2.61 -3.84 -8.89
N VAL A 27 2.95 -3.11 -7.82
CA VAL A 27 4.18 -3.32 -7.06
C VAL A 27 3.87 -3.54 -5.59
N GLU A 28 4.49 -4.55 -5.01
CA GLU A 28 4.41 -4.82 -3.59
C GLU A 28 5.33 -3.89 -2.79
N LEU A 29 4.75 -3.17 -1.85
CA LEU A 29 5.43 -2.22 -0.98
C LEU A 29 5.66 -2.88 0.38
N ARG A 30 6.88 -3.39 0.59
CA ARG A 30 7.26 -4.17 1.78
C ARG A 30 8.05 -3.39 2.83
N ASN A 31 8.52 -2.18 2.49
CA ASN A 31 9.29 -1.31 3.36
C ASN A 31 9.32 0.13 2.81
N LEU A 32 9.82 1.06 3.62
CA LEU A 32 9.93 2.48 3.27
C LEU A 32 10.75 2.72 1.98
N LYS A 33 11.86 2.00 1.79
CA LYS A 33 12.71 2.15 0.61
C LYS A 33 11.95 1.79 -0.67
N ASN A 34 11.18 0.69 -0.67
CA ASN A 34 10.34 0.33 -1.82
C ASN A 34 9.27 1.39 -2.06
N PHE A 35 8.62 1.91 -1.02
CA PHE A 35 7.65 2.99 -1.16
C PHE A 35 8.27 4.23 -1.80
N GLN A 36 9.39 4.71 -1.29
CA GLN A 36 10.07 5.90 -1.83
C GLN A 36 10.55 5.72 -3.27
N GLN A 37 11.07 4.52 -3.60
CA GLN A 37 11.54 4.20 -4.94
C GLN A 37 10.41 4.26 -5.98
N HIS A 38 9.21 3.83 -5.61
CA HIS A 38 8.05 3.76 -6.51
C HIS A 38 7.08 4.93 -6.36
N TYR A 39 7.24 5.79 -5.35
CA TYR A 39 6.23 6.80 -5.07
C TYR A 39 5.91 7.71 -6.26
N SER A 40 6.91 8.03 -7.10
CA SER A 40 6.74 8.87 -8.28
C SER A 40 6.08 8.18 -9.48
N ASP A 41 6.10 6.85 -9.57
CA ASP A 41 5.49 6.08 -10.69
C ASP A 41 4.14 5.46 -10.33
N LEU A 42 3.73 5.55 -9.06
CA LEU A 42 2.45 5.03 -8.59
C LEU A 42 1.27 5.98 -8.86
N SER A 43 0.17 5.40 -9.32
CA SER A 43 -1.12 6.06 -9.54
C SER A 43 -2.07 5.94 -8.35
N GLY A 44 -1.75 5.07 -7.38
CA GLY A 44 -2.50 4.87 -6.15
C GLY A 44 -1.92 3.76 -5.29
N LEU A 45 -2.48 3.60 -4.08
CA LEU A 45 -2.09 2.59 -3.09
C LEU A 45 -3.28 1.75 -2.67
N ILE A 46 -3.09 0.44 -2.57
CA ILE A 46 -4.00 -0.50 -1.92
C ILE A 46 -3.46 -0.79 -0.51
N LEU A 47 -4.31 -0.58 0.50
CA LEU A 47 -4.06 -1.04 1.87
C LEU A 47 -4.91 -2.29 2.12
N PRO A 48 -4.34 -3.50 1.96
CA PRO A 48 -5.14 -4.72 1.99
C PRO A 48 -5.82 -4.91 3.35
N GLY A 49 -7.01 -5.51 3.31
CA GLY A 49 -7.72 -5.95 4.51
C GLY A 49 -6.94 -6.97 5.35
N GLY A 50 -7.24 -6.98 6.66
CA GLY A 50 -6.60 -7.83 7.65
C GLY A 50 -6.83 -7.30 9.07
N GLU A 51 -5.84 -7.50 9.94
CA GLU A 51 -5.89 -7.00 11.32
C GLU A 51 -5.28 -5.60 11.38
N SER A 52 -6.13 -4.58 11.40
CA SER A 52 -5.75 -3.16 11.37
C SER A 52 -4.74 -2.76 12.45
N THR A 53 -4.85 -3.35 13.65
CA THR A 53 -3.89 -3.14 14.75
C THR A 53 -2.50 -3.69 14.40
N ALA A 54 -2.44 -4.85 13.75
CA ALA A 54 -1.18 -5.46 13.33
C ALA A 54 -0.54 -4.66 12.19
N ILE A 55 -1.34 -4.25 11.20
CA ILE A 55 -0.88 -3.41 10.08
C ILE A 55 -0.34 -2.07 10.61
N GLY A 56 -1.08 -1.41 11.50
CA GLY A 56 -0.65 -0.15 12.12
C GLY A 56 0.61 -0.29 12.99
N LYS A 57 0.86 -1.46 13.60
CA LYS A 57 2.12 -1.75 14.30
C LYS A 57 3.28 -1.89 13.32
N LEU A 58 3.14 -2.69 12.27
CA LEU A 58 4.17 -2.90 11.25
C LEU A 58 4.53 -1.59 10.52
N LEU A 59 3.53 -0.77 10.19
CA LEU A 59 3.75 0.55 9.58
C LEU A 59 4.60 1.48 10.46
N ARG A 60 4.43 1.41 11.78
CA ARG A 60 5.25 2.18 12.74
C ARG A 60 6.66 1.62 12.83
N GLU A 61 6.80 0.30 12.96
CA GLU A 61 8.10 -0.38 13.06
C GLU A 61 8.95 -0.20 11.81
N LEU A 62 8.32 -0.09 10.63
CA LEU A 62 8.98 0.14 9.34
C LEU A 62 9.11 1.62 8.97
N TYR A 63 8.71 2.54 9.85
CA TYR A 63 8.73 4.00 9.62
C TYR A 63 7.93 4.44 8.37
N MET A 64 6.90 3.68 8.01
CA MET A 64 6.07 3.91 6.83
C MET A 64 4.78 4.69 7.13
N LEU A 65 4.33 4.71 8.40
CA LEU A 65 3.05 5.31 8.77
C LEU A 65 2.97 6.80 8.38
N GLU A 66 3.95 7.60 8.79
CA GLU A 66 3.93 9.05 8.54
C GLU A 66 4.08 9.39 7.05
N PRO A 67 4.99 8.77 6.27
CA PRO A 67 5.05 8.95 4.82
C PRO A 67 3.74 8.61 4.10
N ILE A 68 3.07 7.51 4.47
CA ILE A 68 1.80 7.11 3.87
C ILE A 68 0.69 8.11 4.24
N LYS A 69 0.59 8.51 5.50
CA LYS A 69 -0.37 9.54 5.93
C LYS A 69 -0.16 10.85 5.17
N GLN A 70 1.07 11.28 4.99
CA GLN A 70 1.39 12.51 4.27
C GLN A 70 0.99 12.40 2.79
N ALA A 71 1.27 11.26 2.15
CA ALA A 71 0.82 10.99 0.78
C ALA A 71 -0.70 11.09 0.65
N ILE A 72 -1.44 10.40 1.53
CA ILE A 72 -2.91 10.43 1.57
C ILE A 72 -3.42 11.86 1.76
N SER A 73 -2.85 12.58 2.72
CA SER A 73 -3.24 13.98 3.02
C SER A 73 -2.94 14.94 1.87
N SER A 74 -2.00 14.57 0.99
CA SER A 74 -1.65 15.32 -0.22
C SER A 74 -2.52 14.94 -1.43
N GLY A 75 -3.54 14.10 -1.25
CA GLY A 75 -4.47 13.68 -2.31
C GLY A 75 -4.06 12.42 -3.05
N PHE A 76 -3.09 11.65 -2.54
CA PHE A 76 -2.70 10.38 -3.15
C PHE A 76 -3.85 9.36 -3.06
N PRO A 77 -4.34 8.80 -4.19
CA PRO A 77 -5.48 7.88 -4.18
C PRO A 77 -5.17 6.61 -3.40
N VAL A 78 -6.10 6.22 -2.52
CA VAL A 78 -6.02 4.98 -1.75
C VAL A 78 -7.29 4.18 -1.91
N PHE A 79 -7.13 2.87 -2.08
CA PHE A 79 -8.21 1.90 -2.13
C PHE A 79 -8.04 0.85 -1.03
N GLU A 80 -9.17 0.47 -0.43
CA GLU A 80 -9.26 -0.21 0.86
C GLU A 80 -8.66 0.57 2.04
N LEU A 81 -9.42 0.63 3.14
CA LEU A 81 -8.99 1.24 4.39
C LEU A 81 -9.74 0.60 5.55
N VAL A 82 -9.04 -0.10 6.43
CA VAL A 82 -9.42 -0.20 7.85
C VAL A 82 -8.18 0.20 8.66
N LEU A 83 -8.07 1.48 8.95
CA LEU A 83 -7.18 2.00 9.99
C LEU A 83 -8.10 2.35 11.17
N VAL A 84 -8.01 1.59 12.27
CA VAL A 84 -8.58 2.01 13.56
C VAL A 84 -7.80 3.19 14.13
#